data_AF-A0A1H5Z9E5-F1
#
_entry.id   AF-A0A1H5Z9E5-F1
#
_cell.length_a   1.000
_cell.length_b   1.000
_cell.length_c   1.000
_cell.angle_alpha   90.00
_cell.angle_beta   90.00
_cell.angle_gamma   90.00
#
_symmetry.space_group_name_H-M   'P 1'
#
loop_
_entity.id
_entity.type
_entity.pdbx_description
1 polymer ?
#
loop_
_entity_poly.entity_id
_entity_poly.type
_entity_poly.pdbx_seq_one_letter_code
_entity_poly.pdbx_strand_id
1 'polypeptide(L)'
;MEDMDHDSSNRRLRNKLDNSELVKTGFWVGQVFMLIATVLGVYLASQEGLSQAIRFSEIDDMQNNYYLQRSLYDEVSDNVEGVRNYVKTIEENKPFDLTKFHPELQTYIWDTMRYSQNTLQTPSRFLSEIRRFYAEVEDLVRKGEERTYGRSFFMPKLIEAADRMEQETLAALEQNLENLKAELAKNDVDID
;
A
#
# COMPACT_ATOMS: atom_id res chain seq x y z
N MET A 1 -5.03 -110.05 28.50
CA MET A 1 -5.75 -109.54 27.33
C MET A 1 -6.40 -108.25 27.78
N GLU A 2 -5.63 -107.16 27.78
CA GLU A 2 -5.37 -106.31 26.60
C GLU A 2 -6.68 -105.62 26.19
N ASP A 3 -6.83 -104.29 26.18
CA ASP A 3 -5.84 -103.22 26.08
C ASP A 3 -6.34 -101.91 26.72
N MET A 4 -5.37 -101.12 27.17
CA MET A 4 -5.49 -99.68 27.39
C MET A 4 -5.70 -98.97 26.04
N ASP A 5 -6.38 -97.83 25.99
CA ASP A 5 -5.72 -96.60 25.54
C ASP A 5 -6.57 -95.33 25.65
N HIS A 6 -5.99 -94.39 26.41
CA HIS A 6 -5.86 -92.95 26.19
C HIS A 6 -7.05 -92.07 25.80
N ASP A 7 -7.53 -91.37 26.83
CA ASP A 7 -7.55 -89.90 26.92
C ASP A 7 -6.89 -89.16 25.74
N SER A 8 -7.65 -88.32 25.05
CA SER A 8 -7.23 -86.93 24.82
C SER A 8 -8.27 -86.08 24.10
N SER A 9 -8.60 -84.99 24.77
CA SER A 9 -8.81 -83.66 24.19
C SER A 9 -10.15 -83.37 23.49
N ASN A 10 -11.02 -82.83 24.32
CA ASN A 10 -11.99 -81.77 24.04
C ASN A 10 -11.38 -80.64 23.18
N ARG A 11 -11.31 -80.82 21.85
CA ARG A 11 -10.99 -79.75 20.90
C ARG A 11 -12.28 -79.21 20.30
N ARG A 12 -12.84 -78.24 21.00
CA ARG A 12 -13.68 -77.20 20.40
C ARG A 12 -12.92 -76.62 19.20
N LEU A 13 -13.30 -77.01 17.98
CA LEU A 13 -13.02 -76.25 16.76
C LEU A 13 -13.82 -74.94 16.82
N ARG A 14 -13.38 -74.03 17.70
CA ARG A 14 -13.55 -72.61 17.44
C ARG A 14 -12.55 -72.30 16.32
N ASN A 15 -13.02 -72.40 15.08
CA ASN A 15 -12.46 -71.59 14.00
C ASN A 15 -12.60 -70.13 14.44
N LYS A 16 -11.59 -69.63 15.16
CA LYS A 16 -11.32 -68.20 15.19
C LYS A 16 -10.93 -67.87 13.76
N LEU A 17 -11.88 -67.31 13.01
CA LEU A 17 -11.58 -66.55 11.82
C LEU A 17 -10.41 -65.63 12.18
N ASP A 18 -9.32 -65.77 11.44
CA ASP A 18 -8.06 -65.09 11.68
C ASP A 18 -8.23 -63.60 11.38
N ASN A 19 -8.85 -62.88 12.31
CA ASN A 19 -9.07 -61.44 12.23
C ASN A 19 -7.79 -60.66 12.55
N SER A 20 -6.65 -61.33 12.76
CA SER A 20 -5.37 -60.71 13.09
C SER A 20 -4.83 -59.84 11.95
N GLU A 21 -5.05 -60.25 10.69
CA GLU A 21 -4.70 -59.46 9.50
C GLU A 21 -5.62 -58.26 9.29
N LEU A 22 -6.93 -58.40 9.57
CA LEU A 22 -7.89 -57.29 9.49
C LEU A 22 -7.64 -56.24 10.58
N VAL A 23 -7.21 -56.65 11.78
CA VAL A 23 -6.83 -55.73 12.86
C VAL A 23 -5.53 -54.98 12.52
N LYS A 24 -4.53 -55.64 11.93
CA LYS A 24 -3.30 -54.98 11.46
C LYS A 24 -3.53 -54.06 10.26
N THR A 25 -4.35 -54.49 9.31
CA THR A 25 -4.67 -53.69 8.10
C THR A 25 -5.55 -52.50 8.47
N GLY A 26 -6.55 -52.68 9.35
CA GLY A 26 -7.38 -51.59 9.86
C GLY A 26 -6.59 -50.58 10.69
N PHE A 27 -5.62 -51.03 11.49
CA PHE A 27 -4.70 -50.16 12.21
C PHE A 27 -3.85 -49.31 11.25
N TRP A 28 -3.28 -49.90 10.21
CA TRP A 28 -2.44 -49.19 9.24
C TRP A 28 -3.26 -48.20 8.40
N VAL A 29 -4.47 -48.58 7.99
CA VAL A 29 -5.41 -47.68 7.31
C VAL A 29 -5.78 -46.50 8.22
N GLY A 30 -6.09 -46.74 9.49
CA GLY A 30 -6.38 -45.68 10.47
C GLY A 30 -5.21 -44.72 10.65
N GLN A 31 -3.97 -45.23 10.68
CA GLN A 31 -2.78 -44.39 10.82
C GLN A 31 -2.52 -43.54 9.57
N VAL A 32 -2.74 -44.09 8.37
CA VAL A 32 -2.67 -43.33 7.12
C VAL A 32 -3.74 -42.23 7.09
N PHE A 33 -4.98 -42.54 7.50
CA PHE A 33 -6.03 -41.53 7.62
C PHE A 33 -5.69 -40.45 8.65
N MET A 34 -5.09 -40.81 9.79
CA MET A 34 -4.62 -39.83 10.79
C MET A 34 -3.53 -38.91 10.22
N LEU A 35 -2.57 -39.47 9.47
CA LEU A 35 -1.49 -38.71 8.84
C LEU A 35 -2.05 -37.75 7.78
N ILE A 36 -2.94 -38.24 6.91
CA ILE A 36 -3.64 -37.41 5.92
C ILE A 36 -4.46 -36.31 6.60
N ALA A 37 -5.21 -36.62 7.67
CA ALA A 37 -5.99 -35.64 8.41
C ALA A 37 -5.12 -34.56 9.06
N THR A 38 -3.94 -34.93 9.56
CA THR A 38 -2.99 -33.97 10.17
C THR A 38 -2.41 -33.04 9.11
N VAL A 39 -2.00 -33.59 7.96
CA VAL A 39 -1.48 -32.79 6.84
C VAL A 39 -2.56 -31.86 6.28
N LEU A 40 -3.79 -32.34 6.10
CA LEU A 40 -4.92 -31.51 5.67
C LEU A 40 -5.29 -30.45 6.70
N GLY A 41 -5.25 -30.77 7.99
CA GLY A 41 -5.49 -29.82 9.08
C GLY A 41 -4.48 -28.68 9.11
N VAL A 42 -3.18 -29.00 8.97
CA VAL A 42 -2.13 -27.99 8.86
C VAL A 42 -2.26 -27.18 7.57
N TYR A 43 -2.56 -27.83 6.44
CA TYR A 43 -2.75 -27.15 5.15
C TYR A 43 -3.87 -26.11 5.21
N LEU A 44 -5.05 -26.47 5.71
CA LEU A 44 -6.19 -25.56 5.83
C LEU A 44 -5.90 -24.41 6.81
N ALA A 45 -5.29 -24.69 7.96
CA ALA A 45 -4.90 -23.65 8.91
C ALA A 45 -3.85 -22.68 8.34
N SER A 46 -2.90 -23.20 7.53
CA SER A 46 -1.87 -22.40 6.87
C SER A 46 -2.41 -21.53 5.74
N GLN A 47 -3.43 -21.99 5.02
CA GLN A 47 -4.05 -21.25 3.92
C GLN A 47 -4.78 -20.01 4.44
N GLU A 48 -5.52 -20.14 5.55
CA GLU A 48 -6.16 -19.02 6.24
C GLU A 48 -5.12 -18.02 6.77
N GLY A 49 -4.01 -18.51 7.35
CA GLY A 49 -2.93 -17.66 7.86
C GLY A 49 -2.22 -16.85 6.77
N LEU A 50 -1.92 -17.47 5.62
CA LEU A 50 -1.31 -16.78 4.49
C LEU A 50 -2.26 -15.74 3.87
N SER A 51 -3.54 -16.10 3.69
CA SER A 51 -4.53 -15.17 3.15
C SER A 51 -4.72 -13.95 4.06
N GLN A 52 -4.75 -14.16 5.37
CA GLN A 52 -4.82 -13.08 6.35
C GLN A 52 -3.57 -12.18 6.31
N ALA A 53 -2.38 -12.76 6.19
CA ALA A 53 -1.14 -12.00 6.13
C ALA A 53 -1.03 -11.14 4.86
N ILE A 54 -1.47 -11.66 3.70
CA ILE A 54 -1.51 -10.90 2.45
C ILE A 54 -2.47 -9.71 2.58
N ARG A 55 -3.68 -9.94 3.10
CA ARG A 55 -4.66 -8.86 3.33
C ARG A 55 -4.12 -7.79 4.27
N PHE A 56 -3.46 -8.19 5.35
CA PHE A 56 -2.84 -7.24 6.28
C PHE A 56 -1.76 -6.41 5.60
N SER A 57 -0.88 -7.04 4.81
CA SER A 57 0.18 -6.31 4.06
C SER A 57 -0.40 -5.33 3.05
N GLU A 58 -1.46 -5.72 2.33
CA GLU A 58 -2.13 -4.85 1.35
C GLU A 58 -2.76 -3.63 2.03
N ILE A 59 -3.39 -3.83 3.20
CA ILE A 59 -3.97 -2.75 4.00
C ILE A 59 -2.89 -1.81 4.53
N ASP A 60 -1.77 -2.34 5.05
CA ASP A 60 -0.64 -1.56 5.56
C ASP A 60 -0.01 -0.70 4.44
N ASP A 61 0.21 -1.29 3.27
CA ASP A 61 0.71 -0.58 2.09
C ASP A 61 -0.25 0.55 1.67
N MET A 62 -1.55 0.27 1.63
CA MET A 62 -2.57 1.25 1.28
C MET A 62 -2.63 2.42 2.29
N GLN A 63 -2.52 2.13 3.58
CA GLN A 63 -2.47 3.15 4.63
C GLN A 63 -1.22 4.03 4.50
N ASN A 64 -0.05 3.41 4.30
CA ASN A 64 1.19 4.16 4.13
C ASN A 64 1.19 5.01 2.85
N ASN A 65 0.60 4.49 1.76
CA ASN A 65 0.41 5.25 0.52
C ASN A 65 -0.56 6.42 0.71
N TYR A 66 -1.64 6.24 1.49
CA TYR A 66 -2.56 7.31 1.85
C TYR A 66 -1.82 8.45 2.56
N TYR A 67 -1.09 8.17 3.63
CA TYR A 67 -0.38 9.21 4.39
C TYR A 67 0.71 9.91 3.56
N LEU A 68 1.41 9.16 2.70
CA LEU A 68 2.39 9.73 1.78
C LEU A 68 1.74 10.72 0.82
N GLN A 69 0.63 10.33 0.19
CA GLN A 69 -0.09 11.18 -0.74
C GLN A 69 -0.76 12.37 -0.05
N ARG A 70 -1.25 12.20 1.18
CA ARG A 70 -1.81 13.29 1.99
C ARG A 70 -0.75 14.34 2.33
N SER A 71 0.42 13.88 2.79
CA SER A 71 1.53 14.77 3.09
C SER A 71 2.01 15.52 1.84
N LEU A 72 2.02 14.84 0.68
CA LEU A 72 2.36 15.47 -0.59
C LEU A 72 1.30 16.50 -1.03
N TYR A 73 0.02 16.18 -0.84
CA TYR A 73 -1.08 17.11 -1.11
C TYR A 73 -0.91 18.39 -0.28
N ASP A 74 -0.68 18.26 1.03
CA ASP A 74 -0.55 19.41 1.93
C ASP A 74 0.69 20.27 1.53
N GLU A 75 1.85 19.65 1.24
CA GLU A 75 3.04 20.36 0.76
C GLU A 75 2.77 21.15 -0.54
N VAL A 76 2.14 20.51 -1.52
CA VAL A 76 1.87 21.13 -2.82
C VAL A 76 0.82 22.24 -2.69
N SER A 77 -0.19 22.05 -1.84
CA SER A 77 -1.19 23.08 -1.52
C SER A 77 -0.54 24.33 -0.92
N ASP A 78 0.34 24.16 0.07
CA ASP A 78 1.08 25.26 0.69
C ASP A 78 1.97 25.98 -0.34
N ASN A 79 2.60 25.24 -1.24
CA ASN A 79 3.41 25.81 -2.33
C ASN A 79 2.60 26.60 -3.35
N VAL A 80 1.40 26.12 -3.71
CA VAL A 80 0.46 26.86 -4.57
C VAL A 80 0.11 28.20 -3.92
N GLU A 81 -0.18 28.20 -2.61
CA GLU A 81 -0.43 29.45 -1.87
C GLU A 81 0.82 30.34 -1.82
N GLY A 82 2.00 29.76 -1.60
CA GLY A 82 3.28 30.47 -1.60
C GLY A 82 3.54 31.22 -2.91
N VAL A 83 3.27 30.59 -4.05
CA VAL A 83 3.40 31.21 -5.38
C VAL A 83 2.42 32.38 -5.53
N ARG A 84 1.17 32.23 -5.10
CA ARG A 84 0.17 33.32 -5.13
C ARG A 84 0.58 34.49 -4.25
N ASN A 85 1.06 34.20 -3.04
CA ASN A 85 1.54 35.20 -2.09
C ASN A 85 2.76 35.96 -2.62
N TYR A 86 3.67 35.28 -3.32
CA TYR A 86 4.79 35.91 -4.01
C TYR A 86 4.33 36.90 -5.09
N VAL A 87 3.43 36.47 -5.99
CA VAL A 87 2.87 37.33 -7.04
C VAL A 87 2.23 38.59 -6.42
N LYS A 88 1.37 38.39 -5.42
CA LYS A 88 0.71 39.48 -4.69
C LYS A 88 1.71 40.45 -4.07
N THR A 89 2.75 39.93 -3.42
CA THR A 89 3.78 40.74 -2.76
C THR A 89 4.55 41.62 -3.75
N ILE A 90 4.86 41.10 -4.94
CA ILE A 90 5.50 41.89 -6.01
C ILE A 90 4.57 42.96 -6.57
N GLU A 91 3.29 42.65 -6.74
CA GLU A 91 2.28 43.57 -7.25
C GLU A 91 2.08 44.78 -6.32
N GLU A 92 2.03 44.51 -5.01
CA GLU A 92 1.83 45.52 -3.97
C GLU A 92 3.07 46.40 -3.76
N ASN A 93 4.25 45.78 -3.60
CA ASN A 93 5.48 46.50 -3.24
C ASN A 93 6.23 47.07 -4.45
N LYS A 94 5.99 46.51 -5.65
CA LYS A 94 6.69 46.84 -6.91
C LYS A 94 8.22 46.92 -6.75
N PRO A 95 8.87 45.99 -6.02
CA PRO A 95 10.27 46.14 -5.62
C PRO A 95 11.20 46.16 -6.83
N PHE A 96 12.25 46.98 -6.84
CA PHE A 96 13.19 47.02 -7.98
C PHE A 96 14.01 45.73 -8.14
N ASP A 97 14.30 45.09 -7.01
CA ASP A 97 15.06 43.85 -6.89
C ASP A 97 14.13 42.73 -6.44
N LEU A 98 13.90 41.75 -7.33
CA LEU A 98 12.98 40.63 -7.10
C LEU A 98 13.62 39.52 -6.26
N THR A 99 14.95 39.41 -6.25
CA THR A 99 15.69 38.33 -5.58
C THR A 99 15.45 38.29 -4.08
N LYS A 100 15.11 39.44 -3.47
CA LYS A 100 14.77 39.57 -2.05
C LYS A 100 13.41 38.97 -1.68
N PHE A 101 12.60 38.67 -2.67
CA PHE A 101 11.25 38.14 -2.51
C PHE A 101 11.11 36.73 -3.08
N HIS A 102 12.22 36.06 -3.41
CA HIS A 102 12.22 34.73 -4.00
C HIS A 102 11.30 33.77 -3.21
N PRO A 103 10.30 33.12 -3.86
CA PRO A 103 9.44 32.16 -3.20
C PRO A 103 10.24 30.89 -2.87
N GLU A 104 10.25 30.51 -1.60
CA GLU A 104 10.81 29.23 -1.17
C GLU A 104 9.74 28.15 -1.24
N LEU A 105 9.84 27.27 -2.24
CA LEU A 105 8.99 26.09 -2.32
C LEU A 105 9.46 25.04 -1.32
N GLN A 106 8.54 24.52 -0.51
CA GLN A 106 8.80 23.41 0.38
C GLN A 106 8.81 22.10 -0.41
N THR A 107 9.90 21.35 -0.40
CA THR A 107 10.03 20.11 -1.18
C THR A 107 10.42 18.91 -0.33
N TYR A 108 10.24 18.99 0.99
CA TYR A 108 10.68 17.94 1.90
C TYR A 108 10.01 16.59 1.63
N ILE A 109 8.69 16.57 1.49
CA ILE A 109 7.92 15.37 1.16
C ILE A 109 8.30 14.89 -0.24
N TRP A 110 8.28 15.79 -1.22
CA TRP A 110 8.71 15.48 -2.59
C TRP A 110 10.11 14.84 -2.67
N ASP A 111 11.08 15.39 -1.95
CA ASP A 111 12.46 14.91 -1.96
C ASP A 111 12.62 13.60 -1.20
N THR A 112 11.84 13.40 -0.13
CA THR A 112 11.87 12.15 0.64
C THR A 112 11.14 11.01 -0.07
N MET A 113 10.17 11.29 -0.95
CA MET A 113 9.49 10.28 -1.77
C MET A 113 10.46 9.42 -2.57
N ARG A 114 11.62 9.92 -3.00
CA ARG A 114 12.62 9.10 -3.72
C ARG A 114 13.15 7.90 -2.92
N TYR A 115 12.96 7.92 -1.60
CA TYR A 115 13.38 6.88 -0.67
C TYR A 115 12.23 6.02 -0.13
N SER A 116 10.98 6.43 -0.38
CA SER A 116 9.81 5.67 0.05
C SER A 116 9.49 4.56 -0.94
N GLN A 117 9.26 3.35 -0.44
CA GLN A 117 8.84 2.21 -1.26
C GLN A 117 7.43 2.42 -1.85
N ASN A 118 6.59 3.23 -1.17
CA ASN A 118 5.20 3.46 -1.54
C ASN A 118 5.04 4.58 -2.58
N THR A 119 6.10 5.30 -2.93
CA THR A 119 6.08 6.31 -4.00
C THR A 119 5.65 5.73 -5.33
N LEU A 120 6.04 4.48 -5.63
CA LEU A 120 5.65 3.81 -6.87
C LEU A 120 4.18 3.37 -6.88
N GLN A 121 3.51 3.36 -5.72
CA GLN A 121 2.07 3.13 -5.59
C GLN A 121 1.26 4.41 -5.78
N THR A 122 1.91 5.58 -5.75
CA THR A 122 1.26 6.85 -6.11
C THR A 122 1.07 6.93 -7.62
N PRO A 123 -0.14 7.29 -8.12
CA PRO A 123 -0.36 7.42 -9.56
C PRO A 123 0.64 8.38 -10.24
N SER A 124 1.29 7.90 -11.30
CA SER A 124 2.39 8.60 -11.98
C SER A 124 2.03 9.96 -12.56
N ARG A 125 0.74 10.18 -12.84
CA ARG A 125 0.18 11.48 -13.24
C ARG A 125 0.48 12.55 -12.19
N PHE A 126 0.20 12.29 -10.90
CA PHE A 126 0.40 13.27 -9.83
C PHE A 126 1.87 13.65 -9.71
N LEU A 127 2.76 12.65 -9.68
CA LEU A 127 4.20 12.87 -9.61
C LEU A 127 4.69 13.71 -10.80
N SER A 128 4.18 13.43 -12.01
CA SER A 128 4.60 14.14 -13.21
C SER A 128 4.14 15.60 -13.21
N GLU A 129 2.90 15.87 -12.81
CA GLU A 129 2.35 17.23 -12.78
C GLU A 129 2.97 18.08 -11.66
N ILE A 130 3.19 17.51 -10.47
CA ILE A 130 3.86 18.21 -9.36
C ILE A 130 5.29 18.58 -9.76
N ARG A 131 6.04 17.63 -10.34
CA ARG A 131 7.39 17.92 -10.86
C ARG A 131 7.39 19.04 -11.89
N ARG A 132 6.42 19.02 -12.82
CA ARG A 132 6.29 20.05 -13.88
C ARG A 132 6.01 21.42 -13.27
N PHE A 133 5.14 21.49 -12.27
CA PHE A 133 4.82 22.72 -11.55
C PHE A 133 6.05 23.30 -10.86
N TYR A 134 6.79 22.51 -10.08
CA TYR A 134 8.01 22.98 -9.42
C TYR A 134 9.04 23.51 -10.43
N ALA A 135 9.27 22.76 -11.52
CA ALA A 135 10.20 23.20 -12.57
C ALA A 135 9.73 24.47 -13.30
N GLU A 136 8.43 24.61 -13.56
CA GLU A 136 7.86 25.79 -14.22
C GLU A 136 7.95 27.03 -13.33
N VAL A 137 7.60 26.91 -12.04
CA VAL A 137 7.70 28.00 -11.07
C VAL A 137 9.14 28.46 -10.93
N GLU A 138 10.08 27.54 -10.74
CA GLU A 138 11.51 27.85 -10.63
C GLU A 138 12.02 28.59 -11.88
N ASP A 139 11.68 28.10 -13.08
CA ASP A 139 12.10 28.76 -14.33
C ASP A 139 11.50 30.16 -14.51
N LEU A 140 10.21 30.34 -14.21
CA LEU A 140 9.52 31.62 -14.30
C LEU A 140 10.07 32.64 -13.30
N VAL A 141 10.28 32.24 -12.05
CA VAL A 141 10.85 33.08 -10.99
C VAL A 141 12.25 33.50 -11.38
N ARG A 142 13.13 32.53 -11.71
CA ARG A 142 14.52 32.79 -12.09
C ARG A 142 14.61 33.75 -13.28
N LYS A 143 13.83 33.51 -14.34
CA LYS A 143 13.82 34.41 -15.51
C LYS A 143 13.20 35.78 -15.22
N GLY A 144 12.28 35.87 -14.28
CA GLY A 144 11.75 37.14 -13.77
C GLY A 144 12.82 37.94 -13.02
N GLU A 145 13.55 37.29 -12.12
CA GLU A 145 14.65 37.87 -11.34
C GLU A 145 15.82 38.32 -12.21
N GLU A 146 16.20 37.51 -13.20
CA GLU A 146 17.22 37.83 -14.22
C GLU A 146 16.76 38.93 -15.21
N ARG A 147 15.50 39.37 -15.14
CA ARG A 147 14.86 40.34 -16.06
C ARG A 147 14.78 39.85 -17.51
N THR A 148 14.92 38.55 -17.74
CA THR A 148 14.64 37.91 -19.02
C THR A 148 13.15 38.03 -19.35
N TYR A 149 12.28 37.88 -18.34
CA TYR A 149 10.84 38.09 -18.46
C TYR A 149 10.38 39.33 -17.68
N GLY A 150 9.56 40.15 -18.33
CA GLY A 150 8.89 41.27 -17.67
C GLY A 150 7.80 40.77 -16.72
N ARG A 151 7.49 41.56 -15.68
CA ARG A 151 6.44 41.26 -14.68
C ARG A 151 5.09 40.93 -15.28
N SER A 152 4.70 41.67 -16.32
CA SER A 152 3.46 41.46 -17.06
C SER A 152 3.37 40.11 -17.76
N PHE A 153 4.49 39.38 -17.91
CA PHE A 153 4.54 38.07 -18.52
C PHE A 153 4.63 36.96 -17.47
N PHE A 154 5.64 36.99 -16.60
CA PHE A 154 5.88 35.86 -15.70
C PHE A 154 4.88 35.79 -14.54
N MET A 155 4.36 36.93 -14.04
CA MET A 155 3.43 36.91 -12.90
C MET A 155 2.08 36.28 -13.27
N PRO A 156 1.42 36.63 -14.39
CA PRO A 156 0.22 35.90 -14.82
C PRO A 156 0.48 34.42 -15.08
N LYS A 157 1.68 34.06 -15.57
CA LYS A 157 2.06 32.66 -15.80
C LYS A 157 2.23 31.87 -14.50
N LEU A 158 2.75 32.50 -13.44
CA LEU A 158 2.82 31.89 -12.11
C LEU A 158 1.42 31.64 -11.55
N ILE A 159 0.49 32.58 -11.72
CA ILE A 159 -0.92 32.39 -11.32
C ILE A 159 -1.57 31.28 -12.14
N GLU A 160 -1.38 31.25 -13.46
CA GLU A 160 -1.89 30.17 -14.32
C GLU A 160 -1.36 28.79 -13.90
N ALA A 161 -0.07 28.70 -13.56
CA ALA A 161 0.53 27.46 -13.06
C ALA A 161 -0.06 27.03 -11.71
N ALA A 162 -0.25 27.99 -10.78
CA ALA A 162 -0.87 27.76 -9.47
C ALA A 162 -2.35 27.32 -9.62
N ASP A 163 -3.12 27.99 -10.46
CA ASP A 163 -4.53 27.68 -10.71
C ASP A 163 -4.70 26.31 -11.36
N ARG A 164 -3.84 25.96 -12.33
CA ARG A 164 -3.84 24.63 -12.95
C ARG A 164 -3.49 23.54 -11.95
N MET A 165 -2.50 23.79 -11.07
CA MET A 165 -2.13 22.83 -10.03
C MET A 165 -3.30 22.61 -9.06
N GLU A 166 -3.94 23.67 -8.58
CA GLU A 166 -5.07 23.59 -7.66
C GLU A 166 -6.30 22.91 -8.29
N GLN A 167 -6.76 23.40 -9.44
CA GLN A 167 -8.03 23.01 -10.03
C GLN A 167 -7.98 21.64 -10.72
N GLU A 168 -6.81 21.22 -11.22
CA GLU A 168 -6.70 19.95 -11.93
C GLU A 168 -6.00 18.87 -11.12
N THR A 169 -4.87 19.18 -10.49
CA THR A 169 -4.01 18.16 -9.89
C THR A 169 -4.35 17.93 -8.42
N LEU A 170 -4.44 18.99 -7.61
CA LEU A 170 -4.81 18.88 -6.20
C LEU A 170 -6.25 18.39 -6.04
N ALA A 171 -7.21 18.93 -6.80
CA ALA A 171 -8.58 18.42 -6.81
C ALA A 171 -8.67 16.92 -7.18
N ALA A 172 -7.90 16.46 -8.16
CA ALA A 172 -7.88 15.05 -8.53
C ALA A 172 -7.15 14.18 -7.48
N LEU A 173 -6.11 14.70 -6.83
CA LEU A 173 -5.39 14.02 -5.77
C LEU A 173 -6.26 13.89 -4.50
N GLU A 174 -7.02 14.94 -4.16
CA GLU A 174 -8.00 14.90 -3.08
C GLU A 174 -9.06 13.83 -3.32
N GLN A 175 -9.63 13.76 -4.53
CA GLN A 175 -10.55 12.69 -4.88
C GLN A 175 -9.91 11.29 -4.77
N ASN A 176 -8.61 11.17 -5.11
CA ASN A 176 -7.88 9.92 -4.95
C ASN A 176 -7.68 9.55 -3.47
N LEU A 177 -7.40 10.53 -2.62
CA LEU A 177 -7.29 10.35 -1.17
C LEU A 177 -8.61 9.92 -0.55
N GLU A 178 -9.73 10.51 -0.97
CA GLU A 178 -11.07 10.10 -0.51
C GLU A 178 -11.40 8.67 -0.92
N ASN A 179 -10.99 8.26 -2.13
CA ASN A 179 -11.16 6.87 -2.57
C ASN A 179 -10.32 5.91 -1.71
N LEU A 180 -9.05 6.25 -1.45
CA LEU A 180 -8.18 5.46 -0.57
C LEU A 180 -8.73 5.36 0.85
N LYS A 181 -9.23 6.48 1.41
CA LYS A 181 -9.88 6.52 2.72
C LYS A 181 -11.12 5.62 2.76
N ALA A 182 -11.95 5.67 1.72
CA ALA A 182 -13.12 4.80 1.61
C ALA A 182 -12.75 3.31 1.44
N GLU A 183 -11.65 3.00 0.76
CA GLU A 183 -11.12 1.62 0.64
C GLU A 183 -10.55 1.12 1.97
N LEU A 184 -9.85 1.96 2.72
CA LEU A 184 -9.34 1.66 4.06
C LEU A 184 -10.50 1.41 5.05
N ALA A 185 -11.53 2.26 5.02
CA ALA A 185 -12.71 2.12 5.86
C ALA A 185 -13.48 0.81 5.59
N LYS A 186 -13.54 0.35 4.33
CA LYS A 186 -14.14 -0.96 3.98
C LYS A 186 -13.39 -2.15 4.56
N ASN A 187 -12.13 -1.96 4.93
CA ASN A 187 -11.26 -2.96 5.54
C ASN A 187 -11.11 -2.76 7.06
N ASP A 188 -12.07 -2.06 7.68
CA ASP A 188 -12.11 -1.76 9.12
C ASP A 188 -10.89 -0.96 9.62
N VAL A 189 -10.23 -0.21 8.73
CA VAL A 189 -9.18 0.75 9.07
C VAL A 189 -9.75 2.15 8.98
N ASP A 190 -9.95 2.78 10.13
CA ASP A 190 -10.37 4.18 10.22
C ASP A 190 -9.16 5.10 10.16
N ILE A 191 -9.25 6.15 9.35
CA ILE A 191 -8.17 7.12 9.14
C ILE A 191 -8.78 8.52 9.27
N ASP A 192 -8.19 9.31 10.16
CA ASP A 192 -8.62 10.68 10.44
C ASP A 192 -8.49 11.59 9.22
#